data_AF-A0A922A9M9-F1
#
_entry.id   AF-A0A922A9M9-F1
#
_cell.length_a   1.000
_cell.length_b   1.000
_cell.length_c   1.000
_cell.angle_alpha   90.00
_cell.angle_beta   90.00
_cell.angle_gamma   90.00
#
_symmetry.space_group_name_H-M   'P 1'
#
loop_
_entity.id
_entity.type
_entity.pdbx_description
1 polymer ?
#
loop_
_entity_poly.entity_id
_entity_poly.type
_entity_poly.pdbx_seq_one_letter_code
_entity_poly.pdbx_strand_id
1 'polypeptide(L)'
;MKFHDSAIGLVNRVLNMGFLLTEVYLDIVGDAEKYRMSERFPGIKFVVAKADSLYPVVSGASIVAKVTRDRALWEWVFDETADNLHGNFGSGYSGDPDTKAWLKDHKHLGFWIPIIGPF
;
A
#
# COMPACT_ATOMS: atom_id res chain seq x y z
N MET A 1 11.03 0.14 3.58
CA MET A 1 10.44 1.45 3.92
C MET A 1 9.31 1.20 4.89
N LYS A 2 9.33 1.76 6.11
CA LYS A 2 8.23 1.55 7.06
C LYS A 2 7.04 2.42 6.60
N PHE A 3 5.80 1.91 6.68
CA PHE A 3 4.57 2.60 6.23
C PHE A 3 4.48 4.07 6.72
N HIS A 4 4.97 4.32 7.93
CA HIS A 4 5.07 5.64 8.54
C HIS A 4 5.88 6.64 7.70
N ASP A 5 7.01 6.23 7.12
CA ASP A 5 7.89 7.11 6.33
C ASP A 5 7.24 7.51 4.99
N SER A 6 6.48 6.58 4.39
CA SER A 6 5.73 6.83 3.15
C SER A 6 4.65 7.91 3.35
N ALA A 7 3.89 7.82 4.45
CA ALA A 7 2.83 8.78 4.75
C ALA A 7 3.39 10.19 4.99
N ILE A 8 4.51 10.31 5.73
CA ILE A 8 5.22 11.58 5.92
C ILE A 8 5.69 12.14 4.59
N GLY A 9 6.27 11.31 3.73
CA GLY A 9 6.74 11.73 2.41
C GLY A 9 5.60 12.33 1.57
N LEU A 10 4.41 11.73 1.62
CA LEU A 10 3.25 12.25 0.90
C LEU A 10 2.77 13.61 1.44
N VAL A 11 2.69 13.76 2.77
CA VAL A 11 2.31 15.04 3.41
C VAL A 11 3.32 16.14 3.03
N ASN A 12 4.61 15.86 3.15
CA ASN A 12 5.66 16.80 2.74
C ASN A 12 5.56 17.20 1.26
N ARG A 13 5.26 16.23 0.37
CA ARG A 13 5.10 16.52 -1.06
C ARG A 13 3.95 17.49 -1.29
N VAL A 14 2.82 17.31 -0.61
CA VAL A 14 1.66 18.22 -0.73
C VAL A 14 1.98 19.62 -0.22
N LEU A 15 2.65 19.74 0.92
CA LEU A 15 3.12 21.03 1.43
C LEU A 15 4.09 21.72 0.45
N ASN A 16 5.03 20.98 -0.12
CA ASN A 16 5.99 21.51 -1.10
C ASN A 16 5.34 21.94 -2.42
N MET A 17 4.15 21.41 -2.75
CA MET A 17 3.35 21.88 -3.88
C MET A 17 2.61 23.21 -3.58
N GLY A 18 2.76 23.76 -2.36
CA GLY A 18 2.16 25.04 -1.95
C GLY A 18 0.73 24.92 -1.40
N PHE A 19 0.24 23.70 -1.15
CA PHE A 19 -1.08 23.52 -0.55
C PHE A 19 -1.03 23.76 0.96
N LEU A 20 -2.00 24.50 1.47
CA LEU A 20 -2.21 24.71 2.89
C LEU A 20 -3.03 23.54 3.46
N LEU A 21 -2.36 22.65 4.18
CA LEU A 21 -3.01 21.55 4.89
C LEU A 21 -3.40 22.00 6.31
N THR A 22 -4.67 21.84 6.65
CA THR A 22 -5.20 22.13 8.00
C THR A 22 -5.48 20.84 8.77
N GLU A 23 -6.03 19.83 8.11
CA GLU A 23 -6.37 18.54 8.71
C GLU A 23 -5.95 17.38 7.80
N VAL A 24 -5.44 16.30 8.41
CA VAL A 24 -5.04 15.06 7.73
C VAL A 24 -5.67 13.87 8.45
N TYR A 25 -6.34 13.02 7.67
CA TYR A 25 -6.99 11.81 8.17
C TYR A 25 -6.19 10.58 7.73
N LEU A 26 -5.80 9.75 8.68
CA LEU A 26 -5.01 8.54 8.43
C LEU A 26 -5.81 7.31 8.81
N ASP A 27 -5.97 6.42 7.83
CA ASP A 27 -6.47 5.07 8.06
C ASP A 27 -5.31 4.16 8.46
N ILE A 28 -5.40 3.57 9.65
CA ILE A 28 -4.35 2.70 10.18
C ILE A 28 -4.92 1.37 10.67
N VAL A 29 -4.08 0.34 10.61
CA VAL A 29 -4.34 -0.95 11.24
C VAL A 29 -3.46 -1.06 12.48
N GLY A 30 -4.07 -1.15 13.66
CA GLY A 30 -3.37 -1.25 14.94
C GLY A 30 -3.40 0.04 15.76
N ASP A 31 -2.38 0.22 16.61
CA ASP A 31 -2.36 1.27 17.63
C ASP A 31 -2.00 2.66 17.06
N ALA A 32 -2.88 3.63 17.27
CA ALA A 32 -2.75 5.01 16.82
C ALA A 32 -1.61 5.77 17.51
N GLU A 33 -1.28 5.40 18.74
CA GLU A 33 -0.21 6.05 19.54
C GLU A 33 1.17 5.93 18.88
N LYS A 34 1.37 4.93 18.01
CA LYS A 34 2.61 4.71 17.27
C LYS A 34 2.83 5.71 16.13
N TYR A 35 1.81 6.48 15.77
CA TYR A 35 1.82 7.41 14.63
C TYR A 35 1.83 8.87 15.13
N ARG A 36 2.92 9.29 15.78
CA ARG A 36 3.12 10.66 16.32
C ARG A 36 3.46 11.67 15.20
N MET A 37 2.56 11.81 14.23
CA MET A 37 2.72 12.72 13.09
C MET A 37 2.59 14.19 13.48
N SER A 38 1.78 14.49 14.50
CA SER A 38 1.55 15.84 15.01
C SER A 38 2.83 16.53 15.47
N GLU A 39 3.80 15.78 16.03
CA GLU A 39 5.10 16.33 16.44
C GLU A 39 5.95 16.81 15.25
N ARG A 40 5.78 16.21 14.07
CA ARG A 40 6.54 16.54 12.86
C ARG A 40 5.92 17.67 12.05
N PHE A 41 4.62 17.89 12.22
CA PHE A 41 3.84 18.82 11.42
C PHE A 41 3.02 19.75 12.33
N PRO A 42 3.70 20.66 13.06
CA PRO A 42 3.02 21.59 13.94
C PRO A 42 2.07 22.48 13.12
N GLY A 43 0.82 22.59 13.58
CA GLY A 43 -0.23 23.38 12.91
C GLY A 43 -1.14 22.56 11.97
N ILE A 44 -0.84 21.28 11.75
CA ILE A 44 -1.74 20.36 11.03
C ILE A 44 -2.38 19.42 12.06
N LYS A 45 -3.72 19.33 12.04
CA LYS A 45 -4.45 18.40 12.90
C LYS A 45 -4.49 17.01 12.26
N PHE A 46 -4.00 16.01 12.98
CA PHE A 46 -4.06 14.62 12.56
C PHE A 46 -5.20 13.89 13.24
N VAL A 47 -6.01 13.20 12.45
CA VAL A 47 -7.06 12.29 12.93
C VAL A 47 -6.66 10.88 12.50
N VAL A 48 -6.28 10.05 13.48
CA VAL A 48 -5.78 8.69 13.25
C VAL A 48 -6.80 7.71 13.83
N ALA A 49 -7.57 7.06 12.96
CA ALA A 49 -8.64 6.12 13.34
C ALA A 49 -8.88 5.10 12.21
N LYS A 50 -9.78 4.12 12.41
CA LYS A 50 -10.39 3.39 11.29
C LYS A 50 -11.27 4.34 10.51
N ALA A 51 -10.69 4.98 9.51
CA ALA A 51 -11.20 6.22 8.94
C ALA A 51 -11.89 5.99 7.59
N ASP A 52 -11.68 4.84 6.97
CA ASP A 52 -12.25 4.45 5.67
C ASP A 52 -13.78 4.42 5.65
N SER A 53 -14.42 4.10 6.78
CA SER A 53 -15.87 4.04 6.96
C SER A 53 -16.47 5.32 7.55
N LEU A 54 -15.64 6.21 8.08
CA LEU A 54 -16.07 7.41 8.81
C LEU A 54 -15.91 8.70 7.98
N TYR A 55 -14.93 8.74 7.07
CA TYR A 55 -14.57 9.95 6.35
C TYR A 55 -14.50 9.68 4.83
N PRO A 56 -15.39 10.29 4.02
CA PRO A 56 -15.41 10.09 2.56
C PRO A 56 -14.07 10.36 1.87
N VAL A 57 -13.28 11.31 2.39
CA VAL A 57 -11.94 11.63 1.88
C VAL A 57 -10.98 10.44 2.00
N VAL A 58 -11.10 9.66 3.08
CA VAL A 58 -10.29 8.47 3.32
C VAL A 58 -10.79 7.30 2.49
N SER A 59 -12.11 7.14 2.34
CA SER A 59 -12.69 6.16 1.41
C SER A 59 -12.20 6.39 -0.02
N GLY A 60 -12.21 7.65 -0.48
CA GLY A 60 -11.70 8.05 -1.78
C GLY A 60 -10.21 7.73 -1.96
N ALA A 61 -9.39 8.06 -0.97
CA ALA A 61 -7.97 7.69 -0.97
C ALA A 61 -7.76 6.17 -1.06
N SER A 62 -8.60 5.38 -0.37
CA SER A 62 -8.55 3.92 -0.41
C SER A 62 -8.90 3.36 -1.79
N ILE A 63 -9.87 3.94 -2.50
CA ILE A 63 -10.19 3.58 -3.88
C ILE A 63 -8.98 3.85 -4.79
N VAL A 64 -8.42 5.06 -4.72
CA VAL A 64 -7.25 5.44 -5.54
C VAL A 64 -6.07 4.50 -5.26
N ALA A 65 -5.80 4.18 -3.99
CA ALA A 65 -4.73 3.25 -3.62
C ALA A 65 -4.95 1.85 -4.20
N LYS A 66 -6.17 1.30 -4.09
CA LYS A 66 -6.50 -0.03 -4.63
C LYS A 66 -6.42 -0.06 -6.16
N VAL A 67 -7.03 0.91 -6.85
CA VAL A 67 -6.99 0.98 -8.31
C VAL A 67 -5.57 1.13 -8.84
N THR A 68 -4.75 1.97 -8.18
CA THR A 68 -3.34 2.16 -8.57
C THR A 68 -2.54 0.87 -8.37
N ARG A 69 -2.76 0.18 -7.26
CA ARG A 69 -2.12 -1.12 -6.99
C ARG A 69 -2.52 -2.17 -8.02
N ASP A 70 -3.82 -2.33 -8.26
CA ASP A 70 -4.35 -3.36 -9.15
C ASP A 70 -3.86 -3.11 -10.59
N ARG A 71 -3.77 -1.84 -11.01
CA ARG A 71 -3.12 -1.45 -12.27
C ARG A 71 -1.64 -1.81 -12.28
N ALA A 72 -0.89 -1.46 -11.24
CA ALA A 72 0.54 -1.77 -11.16
C ALA A 72 0.82 -3.29 -11.17
N LEU A 73 -0.06 -4.09 -10.56
CA LEU A 73 0.00 -5.54 -10.60
C LEU A 73 -0.32 -6.10 -11.99
N TRP A 74 -1.28 -5.50 -12.70
CA TRP A 74 -1.65 -5.92 -14.05
C TRP A 74 -0.59 -5.55 -15.10
N GLU A 75 0.03 -4.38 -14.96
CA GLU A 75 1.11 -3.90 -15.82
C GLU A 75 2.49 -4.46 -15.41
N TRP A 76 2.57 -5.25 -14.32
CA TRP A 76 3.85 -5.80 -13.85
C TRP A 76 4.38 -6.83 -14.85
N VAL A 77 5.51 -6.50 -15.47
CA VAL A 77 6.26 -7.40 -16.34
C VAL A 77 7.42 -7.96 -15.52
N PHE A 78 7.47 -9.28 -15.36
CA PHE A 78 8.62 -9.96 -14.76
C PHE A 78 9.80 -9.89 -15.73
N ASP A 79 10.92 -9.30 -15.29
CA ASP A 79 12.12 -9.08 -16.12
C ASP A 79 13.07 -10.29 -16.11
N GLU A 80 12.52 -11.50 -16.03
CA GLU A 80 13.30 -12.73 -16.04
C GLU A 80 12.92 -13.58 -17.23
N THR A 81 13.96 -14.03 -17.90
CA THR A 81 14.06 -15.00 -18.98
C THR A 81 13.42 -16.37 -18.67
N ALA A 82 12.14 -16.40 -18.32
CA ALA A 82 11.36 -17.60 -18.09
C ALA A 82 10.02 -17.43 -18.82
N ASP A 83 9.95 -18.02 -20.02
CA ASP A 83 8.82 -18.02 -20.96
C ASP A 83 7.46 -18.50 -20.40
N ASN A 84 7.32 -18.73 -19.08
CA ASN A 84 6.13 -19.30 -18.45
C ASN A 84 5.66 -18.59 -17.16
N LEU A 85 6.25 -17.46 -16.75
CA LEU A 85 5.76 -16.70 -15.57
C LEU A 85 4.52 -15.85 -15.85
N HIS A 86 4.11 -15.73 -17.12
CA HIS A 86 2.90 -15.03 -17.55
C HIS A 86 1.66 -15.91 -17.31
N GLY A 87 1.25 -16.01 -16.05
CA GLY A 87 0.03 -16.71 -15.63
C GLY A 87 -0.77 -15.87 -14.64
N ASN A 88 -2.08 -16.14 -14.55
CA ASN A 88 -2.94 -15.56 -13.52
C ASN A 88 -2.45 -15.99 -12.12
N PHE A 89 -1.70 -15.12 -11.45
CA PHE A 89 -1.16 -15.36 -10.10
C PHE A 89 -2.19 -15.06 -8.99
N GLY A 90 -3.45 -14.82 -9.37
CA GLY A 90 -4.50 -14.43 -8.46
C GLY A 90 -4.30 -13.01 -7.92
N SER A 91 -4.85 -12.77 -6.74
CA SER A 91 -4.81 -11.49 -6.04
C SER A 91 -3.47 -11.16 -5.36
N GLY A 92 -2.57 -12.13 -5.22
CA GLY A 92 -1.33 -11.98 -4.45
C GLY A 92 -1.50 -12.13 -2.94
N TYR A 93 -2.72 -12.38 -2.43
CA TYR A 93 -2.96 -12.60 -1.00
C TYR A 93 -2.81 -14.07 -0.59
N SER A 94 -2.26 -14.30 0.59
CA SER A 94 -2.11 -15.65 1.17
C SER A 94 -3.44 -16.38 1.42
N GLY A 95 -4.58 -15.69 1.38
CA GLY A 95 -5.91 -16.27 1.53
C GLY A 95 -6.49 -16.82 0.22
N ASP A 96 -6.01 -16.34 -0.93
CA ASP A 96 -6.58 -16.62 -2.24
C ASP A 96 -6.15 -18.00 -2.78
N PRO A 97 -7.11 -18.89 -3.13
CA PRO A 97 -6.82 -20.20 -3.69
C PRO A 97 -5.94 -20.15 -4.95
N ASP A 98 -6.15 -19.16 -5.83
CA ASP A 98 -5.43 -19.03 -7.09
C ASP A 98 -3.99 -18.61 -6.83
N THR A 99 -3.79 -17.66 -5.91
CA THR A 99 -2.45 -17.28 -5.43
C THR A 99 -1.70 -18.46 -4.81
N LYS A 100 -2.37 -19.28 -3.99
CA LYS A 100 -1.74 -20.48 -3.38
C LYS A 100 -1.37 -21.53 -4.41
N ALA A 101 -2.24 -21.75 -5.40
CA ALA A 101 -2.00 -22.70 -6.48
C ALA A 101 -0.79 -22.26 -7.31
N TRP A 102 -0.75 -20.98 -7.69
CA TRP A 102 0.36 -20.38 -8.42
C TRP A 102 1.69 -20.49 -7.64
N LEU A 103 1.69 -20.12 -6.35
CA LEU A 103 2.86 -20.26 -5.47
C LEU A 103 3.31 -21.71 -5.32
N LYS A 104 2.40 -22.68 -5.36
CA LYS A 104 2.71 -24.11 -5.25
C LYS A 104 3.35 -24.66 -6.52
N ASP A 105 2.88 -24.21 -7.67
CA ASP A 105 3.35 -24.64 -9.00
C ASP A 105 4.75 -24.06 -9.31
N HIS A 106 5.06 -22.89 -8.77
CA HIS A 106 6.34 -22.18 -9.01
C HIS A 106 7.37 -22.35 -7.87
N LYS A 107 7.20 -23.36 -6.98
CA LYS A 107 8.08 -23.61 -5.81
C LYS A 107 9.53 -23.95 -6.13
N HIS A 108 9.85 -24.32 -7.37
CA HIS A 108 11.19 -24.74 -7.79
C HIS A 108 12.19 -23.57 -7.93
N LEU A 109 11.71 -22.33 -7.94
CA LEU A 109 12.53 -21.13 -7.94
C LEU A 109 12.84 -20.73 -6.49
N GLY A 110 13.69 -21.51 -5.81
CA GLY A 110 14.13 -21.29 -4.43
C GLY A 110 14.87 -19.96 -4.15
N PHE A 111 14.83 -19.02 -5.08
CA PHE A 111 15.41 -17.67 -5.00
C PHE A 111 14.39 -16.54 -5.25
N TRP A 112 13.16 -16.85 -5.65
CA TRP A 112 12.22 -15.87 -6.21
C TRP A 112 10.84 -15.99 -5.58
N ILE A 113 10.72 -15.83 -4.26
CA ILE A 113 9.45 -15.34 -3.72
C ILE A 113 9.35 -13.91 -4.26
N PRO A 114 8.52 -13.64 -5.28
CA PRO A 114 8.46 -12.29 -5.79
C PRO A 114 7.85 -11.43 -4.71
N ILE A 115 8.32 -10.20 -4.69
CA ILE A 115 8.11 -9.17 -3.69
C ILE A 115 6.66 -8.67 -3.81
N ILE A 116 5.68 -9.55 -3.52
CA ILE A 116 4.23 -9.26 -3.63
C ILE A 116 3.54 -9.38 -2.25
N GLY A 117 4.29 -9.69 -1.18
CA GLY A 117 3.80 -9.69 0.19
C GLY A 117 4.75 -8.95 1.13
N PRO A 118 4.25 -8.22 2.13
CA PRO A 118 5.12 -7.61 3.13
C PRO A 118 5.73 -8.73 3.99
N PHE A 119 7.05 -8.70 4.14
CA PHE A 119 7.73 -9.40 5.24
C PHE A 119 7.26 -8.86 6.59
#